data_AF-A0A5N9ADL6-F1
#
_entry.id   AF-A0A5N9ADL6-F1
#
_cell.length_a   1.000
_cell.length_b   1.000
_cell.length_c   1.000
_cell.angle_alpha   90.00
_cell.angle_beta   90.00
_cell.angle_gamma   90.00
#
_symmetry.space_group_name_H-M   'P 1'
#
loop_
_entity.id
_entity.type
_entity.pdbx_description
1 polymer ?
#
loop_
_entity_poly.entity_id
_entity_poly.type
_entity_poly.pdbx_seq_one_letter_code
_entity_poly.pdbx_strand_id
1 'polypeptide(L)'
;MITNVEKKSLIAHLMRRAGFGCNFDQIEELSLLDYDDIVDQLLNPDFSLPEDQDLLERYFIASVEARTARHADPQWTWRLAKSKKQLEEKISLFWHGLLAVGGIKLDHGLAMLEEIDLFRKHGLDKFK
;
A
#
# COMPACT_ATOMS: atom_id res chain seq x y z
N MET A 1 4.02 -3.41 -28.48
CA MET A 1 5.42 -2.97 -28.53
C MET A 1 6.23 -3.98 -27.71
N ILE A 2 7.23 -4.65 -28.27
CA ILE A 2 8.01 -5.65 -27.53
C ILE A 2 9.06 -4.90 -26.70
N THR A 3 8.91 -4.89 -25.37
CA THR A 3 9.86 -4.25 -24.45
C THR A 3 10.99 -5.21 -24.06
N ASN A 4 12.19 -4.67 -23.81
CA ASN A 4 13.41 -5.45 -23.53
C ASN A 4 13.26 -6.30 -22.24
N VAL A 5 13.64 -7.58 -22.30
CA VAL A 5 13.65 -8.54 -21.18
C VAL A 5 14.48 -8.05 -19.99
N GLU A 6 15.59 -7.36 -20.24
CA GLU A 6 16.45 -6.80 -19.18
C GLU A 6 15.72 -5.70 -18.40
N LYS A 7 15.01 -4.81 -19.11
CA LYS A 7 14.19 -3.75 -18.51
C LYS A 7 13.09 -4.36 -17.63
N LYS A 8 12.39 -5.37 -18.12
CA LYS A 8 11.37 -6.10 -17.34
C LYS A 8 11.95 -6.74 -16.07
N SER A 9 13.13 -7.35 -16.19
CA SER A 9 13.82 -7.96 -15.04
C SER A 9 14.19 -6.92 -13.99
N LEU A 10 14.67 -5.75 -14.41
CA LEU A 10 14.98 -4.63 -13.53
C LEU A 10 13.74 -4.09 -12.82
N ILE A 11 12.65 -3.85 -13.56
CA ILE A 11 11.36 -3.41 -12.99
C ILE A 11 10.83 -4.43 -11.99
N ALA A 12 10.86 -5.73 -12.33
CA ALA A 12 10.42 -6.77 -11.42
C ALA A 12 11.26 -6.81 -10.13
N HIS A 13 12.58 -6.56 -10.23
CA HIS A 13 13.44 -6.43 -9.06
C HIS A 13 13.07 -5.21 -8.21
N LEU A 14 12.90 -4.04 -8.84
CA LEU A 14 12.46 -2.81 -8.17
C LEU A 14 11.16 -3.06 -7.40
N MET A 15 10.14 -3.63 -8.04
CA MET A 15 8.82 -3.83 -7.42
C MET A 15 8.83 -4.84 -6.26
N ARG A 16 9.74 -5.83 -6.25
CA ARG A 16 9.96 -6.68 -5.06
C ARG A 16 10.62 -5.92 -3.89
N ARG A 17 11.46 -4.93 -4.19
CA ARG A 17 12.18 -4.14 -3.17
C ARG A 17 11.34 -2.97 -2.66
N ALA A 18 10.64 -2.27 -3.54
CA ALA A 18 9.82 -1.10 -3.23
C ALA A 18 8.34 -1.42 -2.97
N GLY A 19 7.87 -2.64 -3.28
CA GLY A 19 6.48 -3.06 -3.09
C GLY A 19 6.35 -4.50 -2.59
N PHE A 20 5.19 -5.11 -2.83
CA PHE A 20 4.95 -6.54 -2.58
C PHE A 20 5.24 -7.42 -3.81
N GLY A 21 5.82 -6.84 -4.87
CA GLY A 21 6.04 -7.48 -6.16
C GLY A 21 5.04 -7.03 -7.22
N CYS A 22 5.14 -7.63 -8.41
CA CYS A 22 4.22 -7.41 -9.52
C CYS A 22 3.91 -8.72 -10.23
N ASN A 23 2.72 -8.81 -10.81
CA ASN A 23 2.37 -9.87 -11.76
C ASN A 23 2.89 -9.55 -13.17
N PHE A 24 2.69 -10.49 -14.10
CA PHE A 24 3.15 -10.35 -15.49
C PHE A 24 2.57 -9.11 -16.17
N ASP A 25 1.26 -8.91 -16.09
CA ASP A 25 0.57 -7.80 -16.76
C ASP A 25 1.05 -6.43 -16.25
N GLN A 26 1.24 -6.30 -14.93
CA GLN A 26 1.80 -5.10 -14.31
C GLN A 26 3.23 -4.81 -14.79
N ILE A 27 4.06 -5.85 -14.97
CA ILE A 27 5.42 -5.68 -15.51
C ILE A 27 5.36 -5.23 -16.97
N GLU A 28 4.44 -5.78 -17.78
CA GLU A 28 4.24 -5.34 -19.15
C GLU A 28 3.83 -3.86 -19.20
N GLU A 29 2.84 -3.45 -18.40
CA GLU A 29 2.37 -2.05 -18.31
C GLU A 29 3.50 -1.11 -17.88
N LEU A 30 4.18 -1.42 -16.78
CA LEU A 30 5.30 -0.62 -16.28
C LEU A 30 6.45 -0.57 -17.30
N SER A 31 6.68 -1.61 -18.09
CA SER A 31 7.75 -1.63 -19.09
C SER A 31 7.58 -0.60 -20.21
N LEU A 32 6.37 -0.06 -20.38
CA LEU A 32 6.06 1.03 -21.31
C LEU A 32 6.52 2.40 -20.81
N LEU A 33 6.72 2.56 -19.50
CA LEU A 33 7.20 3.79 -18.87
C LEU A 33 8.72 3.81 -18.77
N ASP A 34 9.32 4.99 -18.67
CA ASP A 34 10.73 5.09 -18.35
C ASP A 34 11.00 4.73 -16.90
N TYR A 35 12.20 4.21 -16.61
CA TYR A 35 12.51 3.69 -15.27
C TYR A 35 12.42 4.78 -14.20
N ASP A 36 12.88 5.99 -14.53
CA ASP A 36 12.84 7.13 -13.63
C ASP A 36 11.39 7.55 -13.32
N ASP A 37 10.49 7.52 -14.30
CA ASP A 37 9.06 7.79 -14.07
C ASP A 37 8.43 6.77 -13.10
N ILE A 38 8.82 5.49 -13.19
CA ILE A 38 8.34 4.45 -12.25
C ILE A 38 8.83 4.76 -10.84
N VAL A 39 10.09 5.16 -10.69
CA VAL A 39 10.67 5.54 -9.39
C VAL A 39 9.97 6.77 -8.83
N ASP A 40 9.74 7.79 -9.64
CA ASP A 40 9.06 9.01 -9.23
C ASP A 40 7.61 8.75 -8.79
N GLN A 41 6.88 7.87 -9.49
CA GLN A 41 5.54 7.43 -9.07
C GLN A 41 5.55 6.68 -7.74
N LEU A 42 6.56 5.85 -7.49
CA LEU A 42 6.68 5.14 -6.21
C LEU A 42 6.96 6.09 -5.04
N LEU A 43 7.83 7.08 -5.26
CA LEU A 43 8.27 8.03 -4.22
C LEU A 43 7.24 9.14 -3.95
N ASN A 44 6.37 9.45 -4.92
CA ASN A 44 5.38 10.52 -4.80
C ASN A 44 3.94 9.97 -4.97
N PRO A 45 3.48 9.06 -4.09
CA PRO A 45 2.10 8.61 -4.12
C PRO A 45 1.17 9.75 -3.69
N ASP A 46 0.07 9.95 -4.42
CA ASP A 46 -1.00 10.84 -3.98
C ASP A 46 -1.86 10.13 -2.93
N PHE A 47 -1.95 10.62 -1.70
CA PHE A 47 -2.77 9.97 -0.68
C PHE A 47 -4.26 10.15 -1.01
N SER A 48 -4.95 9.05 -1.31
CA SER A 48 -6.38 9.05 -1.63
C SER A 48 -7.06 7.79 -1.12
N LEU A 49 -8.39 7.84 -1.00
CA LEU A 49 -9.18 6.63 -0.82
C LEU A 49 -8.97 5.67 -2.01
N PRO A 50 -8.98 4.35 -1.78
CA PRO A 50 -8.96 3.37 -2.85
C PRO A 50 -10.17 3.54 -3.79
N GLU A 51 -9.98 3.30 -5.08
CA GLU A 51 -11.06 3.34 -6.07
C GLU A 51 -12.17 2.32 -5.78
N ASP A 52 -11.82 1.21 -5.13
CA ASP A 52 -12.69 0.09 -4.79
C ASP A 52 -13.14 0.09 -3.31
N GLN A 53 -13.06 1.25 -2.66
CA GLN A 53 -13.48 1.43 -1.27
C GLN A 53 -14.96 1.04 -1.06
N ASP A 54 -15.83 1.32 -2.03
CA ASP A 54 -17.25 0.97 -1.96
C ASP A 54 -17.49 -0.56 -1.91
N LEU A 55 -16.64 -1.33 -2.61
CA LEU A 55 -16.68 -2.79 -2.56
C LEU A 55 -16.25 -3.28 -1.18
N LEU A 56 -15.21 -2.70 -0.61
CA LEU A 56 -14.75 -3.05 0.72
C LEU A 56 -15.86 -2.82 1.76
N GLU A 57 -16.47 -1.64 1.75
CA GLU A 57 -17.53 -1.28 2.70
C GLU A 57 -18.76 -2.18 2.55
N ARG A 58 -19.08 -2.59 1.33
CA ARG A 58 -20.19 -3.50 1.04
C ARG A 58 -19.96 -4.92 1.54
N TYR A 59 -18.76 -5.47 1.34
CA TYR A 59 -18.45 -6.86 1.68
C TYR A 59 -17.93 -7.03 3.11
N PHE A 60 -17.37 -5.98 3.70
CA PHE A 60 -16.83 -5.97 5.07
C PHE A 60 -17.52 -4.88 5.90
N ILE A 61 -18.83 -5.03 6.11
CA ILE A 61 -19.67 -4.05 6.82
C ILE A 61 -19.12 -3.73 8.23
N ALA A 62 -18.59 -4.73 8.94
CA ALA A 62 -17.99 -4.53 10.26
C ALA A 62 -16.78 -3.58 10.22
N SER A 63 -16.13 -3.41 9.07
CA SER A 63 -14.97 -2.56 8.88
C SER A 63 -15.30 -1.10 8.60
N VAL A 64 -16.56 -0.76 8.27
CA VAL A 64 -16.99 0.63 8.06
C VAL A 64 -16.84 1.44 9.34
N GLU A 65 -17.29 0.88 10.46
CA GLU A 65 -17.04 1.38 11.81
C GLU A 65 -16.18 0.37 12.57
N ALA A 66 -14.88 0.34 12.29
CA ALA A 66 -13.99 -0.66 12.86
C ALA A 66 -13.87 -0.54 14.40
N ARG A 67 -14.76 -1.21 15.14
CA ARG A 67 -14.79 -1.16 16.61
C ARG A 67 -13.65 -1.92 17.29
N THR A 68 -13.14 -2.96 16.64
CA THR A 68 -12.06 -3.80 17.18
C THR A 68 -10.93 -3.90 16.15
N ALA A 69 -9.75 -4.35 16.57
CA ALA A 69 -8.65 -4.65 15.65
C ALA A 69 -9.10 -5.59 14.51
N ARG A 70 -9.86 -6.65 14.83
CA ARG A 70 -10.40 -7.59 13.85
C ARG A 70 -11.34 -6.96 12.83
N HIS A 71 -12.00 -5.86 13.20
CA HIS A 71 -12.82 -5.11 12.26
C HIS A 71 -11.97 -4.19 11.36
N ALA A 72 -10.77 -3.78 11.79
CA ALA A 72 -9.84 -3.00 10.98
C ALA A 72 -9.03 -3.86 10.00
N ASP A 73 -8.74 -5.12 10.34
CA ASP A 73 -7.91 -6.01 9.51
C ASP A 73 -8.34 -6.08 8.03
N PRO A 74 -9.64 -6.19 7.67
CA PRO A 74 -10.06 -6.23 6.27
C PRO A 74 -9.76 -4.94 5.50
N GLN A 75 -9.94 -3.77 6.12
CA GLN A 75 -9.61 -2.46 5.51
C GLN A 75 -8.16 -2.43 5.05
N TRP A 76 -7.24 -2.75 5.97
CA TRP A 76 -5.83 -2.68 5.64
C TRP A 76 -5.40 -3.81 4.70
N THR A 77 -5.81 -5.05 4.97
CA THR A 77 -5.41 -6.21 4.15
C THR A 77 -5.88 -6.06 2.71
N TRP A 78 -7.07 -5.53 2.48
CA TRP A 78 -7.57 -5.23 1.15
C TRP A 78 -6.66 -4.23 0.43
N ARG A 79 -6.30 -3.12 1.10
CA ARG A 79 -5.36 -2.14 0.55
C ARG A 79 -3.99 -2.75 0.25
N LEU A 80 -3.43 -3.55 1.15
CA LEU A 80 -2.16 -4.26 0.92
C LEU A 80 -2.21 -5.14 -0.35
N ALA A 81 -3.35 -5.77 -0.61
CA ALA A 81 -3.53 -6.68 -1.73
C ALA A 81 -3.90 -5.99 -3.06
N LYS A 82 -4.63 -4.87 -3.01
CA LYS A 82 -5.26 -4.23 -4.18
C LYS A 82 -4.68 -2.88 -4.57
N SER A 83 -4.04 -2.17 -3.64
CA SER A 83 -3.50 -0.84 -3.92
C SER A 83 -2.44 -0.89 -5.01
N LYS A 84 -2.52 0.05 -5.96
CA LYS A 84 -1.44 0.29 -6.93
C LYS A 84 -0.28 1.08 -6.32
N LYS A 85 -0.49 1.74 -5.18
CA LYS A 85 0.51 2.55 -4.46
C LYS A 85 1.35 1.66 -3.53
N GLN A 86 2.12 0.76 -4.13
CA GLN A 86 2.79 -0.33 -3.42
C GLN A 86 3.80 0.14 -2.36
N LEU A 87 4.56 1.21 -2.64
CA LEU A 87 5.53 1.75 -1.66
C LEU A 87 4.82 2.43 -0.48
N GLU A 88 3.71 3.14 -0.70
CA GLU A 88 2.88 3.75 0.36
C GLU A 88 2.38 2.68 1.37
N GLU A 89 1.92 1.54 0.86
CA GLU A 89 1.46 0.44 1.72
C GLU A 89 2.62 -0.30 2.41
N LYS A 90 3.75 -0.45 1.71
CA LYS A 90 4.93 -1.09 2.27
C LYS A 90 5.58 -0.26 3.37
N ILE A 91 5.64 1.07 3.20
CA ILE A 91 6.19 1.98 4.21
C ILE A 91 5.27 2.08 5.42
N SER A 92 3.95 2.06 5.22
CA SER A 92 3.00 2.04 6.34
C SER A 92 3.12 0.75 7.15
N LEU A 93 3.29 -0.40 6.50
CA LEU A 93 3.57 -1.68 7.17
C LEU A 93 4.91 -1.66 7.92
N PHE A 94 5.95 -1.07 7.34
CA PHE A 94 7.25 -0.91 8.01
C PHE A 94 7.12 -0.08 9.29
N TRP A 95 6.50 1.09 9.21
CA TRP A 95 6.36 1.98 10.37
C TRP A 95 5.44 1.40 11.43
N HIS A 96 4.33 0.76 11.06
CA HIS A 96 3.48 0.06 12.02
C HIS A 96 4.22 -1.10 12.68
N GLY A 97 5.11 -1.80 11.98
CA GLY A 97 5.95 -2.84 12.59
C GLY A 97 6.94 -2.29 13.64
N LEU A 98 7.40 -1.05 13.48
CA LEU A 98 8.34 -0.39 14.39
C LEU A 98 7.63 0.33 15.56
N LEU A 99 6.54 1.02 15.25
CA LEU A 99 5.75 1.85 16.18
C LEU A 99 4.43 1.15 16.54
N ALA A 100 4.46 -0.18 16.65
CA ALA A 100 3.25 -1.01 16.72
C ALA A 100 2.33 -0.64 17.89
N VAL A 101 1.10 -0.25 17.57
CA VAL A 101 -0.01 -0.19 18.54
C VAL A 101 -0.64 -1.58 18.66
N GLY A 102 -0.62 -2.12 19.88
CA GLY A 102 -1.19 -3.43 20.15
C GLY A 102 -2.72 -3.42 20.08
N GLY A 103 -3.30 -4.06 19.04
CA GLY A 103 -4.74 -4.04 18.80
C GLY A 103 -5.61 -4.52 19.98
N ILE A 104 -5.15 -5.51 20.75
CA ILE A 104 -5.85 -6.00 21.95
C ILE A 104 -5.85 -4.95 23.08
N LYS A 105 -4.82 -4.11 23.15
CA LYS A 105 -4.67 -3.10 24.21
C LYS A 105 -5.49 -1.84 23.93
N LEU A 106 -5.55 -1.45 22.66
CA LEU A 106 -6.33 -0.29 22.23
C LEU A 106 -7.82 -0.61 22.17
N ASP A 107 -8.16 -1.83 21.71
CA ASP A 107 -9.53 -2.30 21.45
C ASP A 107 -10.38 -1.29 20.65
N HIS A 108 -9.74 -0.58 19.72
CA HIS A 108 -10.37 0.44 18.90
C HIS A 108 -9.79 0.40 17.48
N GLY A 109 -10.46 -0.28 16.56
CA GLY A 109 -9.98 -0.50 15.19
C GLY A 109 -9.79 0.78 14.38
N LEU A 110 -10.68 1.77 14.53
CA LEU A 110 -10.57 3.06 13.84
C LEU A 110 -9.25 3.78 14.15
N ALA A 111 -8.85 3.84 15.42
CA ALA A 111 -7.59 4.47 15.81
C ALA A 111 -6.36 3.73 15.22
N MET A 112 -6.46 2.40 15.00
CA MET A 112 -5.41 1.66 14.28
C MET A 112 -5.37 2.04 12.80
N LEU A 113 -6.53 2.19 12.14
CA LEU A 113 -6.59 2.63 10.74
C LEU A 113 -6.06 4.06 10.58
N GLU A 114 -6.37 4.95 11.52
CA GLU A 114 -5.83 6.32 11.55
C GLU A 114 -4.31 6.34 11.69
N GLU A 115 -3.73 5.48 12.53
CA GLU A 115 -2.28 5.31 12.62
C GLU A 115 -1.68 4.84 11.29
N ILE A 116 -2.28 3.83 10.66
CA ILE A 116 -1.78 3.33 9.38
C ILE A 116 -1.85 4.44 8.32
N ASP A 117 -2.93 5.23 8.29
CA ASP A 117 -3.06 6.39 7.40
C ASP A 117 -2.03 7.50 7.71
N LEU A 118 -1.68 7.71 8.98
CA LEU A 118 -0.58 8.60 9.35
C LEU A 118 0.72 8.14 8.70
N PHE A 119 1.04 6.85 8.76
CA PHE A 119 2.25 6.31 8.15
C PHE A 119 2.20 6.30 6.61
N ARG A 120 1.03 6.17 6.00
CA ARG A 120 0.88 6.37 4.54
C ARG A 120 1.20 7.80 4.14
N LYS A 121 0.65 8.77 4.86
CA LYS A 121 0.81 10.21 4.56
C LYS A 121 2.23 10.71 4.78
N HIS A 122 2.88 10.27 5.86
CA HIS A 122 4.13 10.84 6.33
C HIS A 122 5.31 9.87 6.29
N GLY A 123 5.09 8.60 5.96
CA GLY A 123 6.12 7.57 6.05
C GLY A 123 7.30 7.77 5.10
N LEU A 124 7.11 8.53 4.03
CA LEU A 124 8.15 8.90 3.04
C LEU A 124 8.68 10.33 3.23
N ASP A 125 8.22 11.06 4.25
CA ASP A 125 8.65 12.43 4.49
C ASP A 125 10.12 12.50 4.95
N LYS A 126 10.70 13.70 4.84
CA LYS A 126 12.04 13.99 5.35
C LYS A 126 11.98 14.23 6.86
N PHE A 127 12.34 13.24 7.65
CA PHE A 127 12.54 13.37 9.09
C PHE A 127 13.84 14.16 9.37
N LYS A 128 13.77 15.19 10.21
CA LYS A 128 14.89 16.05 10.60
C LYS A 128 15.12 15.98 12.11
#